data_AF-A0A1G2A8Q9-F1
#
_entry.id   AF-A0A1G2A8Q9-F1
#
_cell.length_a   1.000
_cell.length_b   1.000
_cell.length_c   1.000
_cell.angle_alpha   90.00
_cell.angle_beta   90.00
_cell.angle_gamma   90.00
#
_symmetry.space_group_name_H-M   'P 1'
#
loop_
_entity.id
_entity.type
_entity.pdbx_description
1 polymer ?
#
loop_
_entity_poly.entity_id
_entity_poly.type
_entity_poly.pdbx_seq_one_letter_code
_entity_poly.pdbx_strand_id
1 'polypeptide(L)'
;MIAINHHENMKTKGTGGGNTITGLNFERGRDILSVLNTVDGYSVKGHIIFYREKEVARSYKKYGLYRFLSSKGVDWTKYISKKLLPDEALYVIINNTLFIIEMKFQMVEGSVDEKLQTCDFKKKQYKKLMAPLNIEVEYIYILNEWFRKPQYKDTLDYVISVG
;
A
#
# COMPACT_ATOMS: atom_id res chain seq x y z
N MET A 1 6.97 5.25 4.20
CA MET A 1 7.55 3.93 3.83
C MET A 1 7.43 2.99 5.03
N ILE A 2 6.74 1.86 4.92
CA ILE A 2 6.82 0.81 5.96
C ILE A 2 7.92 -0.15 5.51
N ALA A 3 9.12 0.01 6.07
CA ALA A 3 10.18 -0.99 5.96
C ALA A 3 9.90 -2.08 6.99
N ILE A 4 9.62 -3.30 6.53
CA ILE A 4 9.42 -4.46 7.40
C ILE A 4 10.80 -4.95 7.83
N ASN A 5 11.16 -4.74 9.09
CA ASN A 5 12.40 -5.27 9.68
C ASN A 5 12.20 -6.71 10.15
N HIS A 6 13.14 -7.60 9.79
CA HIS A 6 13.45 -8.80 10.56
C HIS A 6 14.52 -8.46 11.59
N HIS A 7 14.27 -8.72 12.86
CA HIS A 7 15.33 -8.92 13.84
C HIS A 7 14.82 -9.79 14.99
N GLU A 8 15.44 -10.96 15.16
CA GLU A 8 15.69 -11.47 16.50
C GLU A 8 16.74 -10.56 17.17
N ASN A 9 16.48 -10.22 18.44
CA ASN A 9 17.33 -9.61 19.47
C ASN A 9 17.69 -8.10 19.43
N MET A 10 16.89 -7.36 20.21
CA MET A 10 17.11 -6.17 21.09
C MET A 10 18.32 -5.19 20.99
N LYS A 11 17.91 -3.91 21.12
CA LYS A 11 18.55 -2.68 21.69
C LYS A 11 19.44 -1.82 20.78
N THR A 12 18.97 -0.61 20.45
CA THR A 12 19.33 0.67 21.12
C THR A 12 18.51 1.84 20.56
N LYS A 13 18.36 2.88 21.40
CA LYS A 13 17.54 4.08 21.24
C LYS A 13 17.81 4.86 19.95
N GLY A 14 16.76 5.15 19.19
CA GLY A 14 16.75 6.18 18.15
C GLY A 14 15.37 6.83 18.08
N THR A 15 15.29 8.09 18.50
CA THR A 15 14.10 8.94 18.43
C THR A 15 13.99 9.58 17.06
N GLY A 16 12.92 9.30 16.32
CA GLY A 16 12.48 10.11 15.17
C GLY A 16 12.06 9.32 13.93
N GLY A 17 10.81 9.53 13.49
CA GLY A 17 10.40 9.34 12.10
C GLY A 17 9.37 8.23 11.84
N GLY A 18 8.09 8.62 11.70
CA GLY A 18 7.08 7.99 10.83
C GLY A 18 6.76 6.50 11.02
N ASN A 19 5.70 6.20 11.77
CA ASN A 19 4.85 4.99 11.71
C ASN A 19 5.48 3.76 11.03
N THR A 20 6.47 3.14 11.68
CA THR A 20 7.03 1.85 11.25
C THR A 20 6.24 0.73 11.95
N ILE A 21 5.39 0.01 11.21
CA ILE A 21 4.78 -1.24 11.70
C ILE A 21 5.84 -2.34 11.54
N THR A 22 6.56 -2.63 12.63
CA THR A 22 7.51 -3.74 12.71
C THR A 22 6.77 -5.07 12.95
N GLY A 23 7.19 -6.15 12.27
CA GLY A 23 6.78 -7.53 12.59
C GLY A 23 5.83 -8.27 11.62
N LEU A 24 5.36 -7.64 10.53
CA LEU A 24 4.51 -8.31 9.54
C LEU A 24 5.35 -8.95 8.44
N ASN A 25 5.70 -10.23 8.58
CA ASN A 25 6.37 -10.99 7.52
C ASN A 25 5.42 -11.14 6.32
N PHE A 26 5.51 -10.28 5.30
CA PHE A 26 4.82 -10.49 4.04
C PHE A 26 5.66 -11.44 3.19
N GLU A 27 5.49 -12.74 3.40
CA GLU A 27 5.98 -13.74 2.46
C GLU A 27 5.29 -13.55 1.11
N ARG A 28 5.94 -14.06 0.06
CA ARG A 28 5.42 -14.08 -1.30
C ARG A 28 4.02 -14.71 -1.30
N GLY A 29 2.98 -13.87 -1.39
CA GLY A 29 1.58 -14.32 -1.41
C GLY A 29 0.81 -14.19 -0.10
N ARG A 30 1.36 -13.62 0.98
CA ARG A 30 0.53 -13.30 2.16
C ARG A 30 -0.42 -12.15 1.84
N ASP A 31 -1.71 -12.47 1.95
CA ASP A 31 -2.80 -11.54 1.80
C ASP A 31 -2.82 -10.55 2.98
N ILE A 32 -2.87 -9.24 2.73
CA ILE A 32 -3.04 -8.26 3.81
C ILE A 32 -4.25 -8.59 4.69
N LEU A 33 -5.27 -9.19 4.09
CA LEU A 33 -6.48 -9.63 4.76
C LEU A 33 -6.21 -10.81 5.70
N SER A 34 -5.35 -11.76 5.31
CA SER A 34 -5.01 -12.88 6.20
C SER A 34 -4.22 -12.40 7.40
N VAL A 35 -3.33 -11.42 7.22
CA VAL A 35 -2.61 -10.76 8.30
C VAL A 35 -3.57 -10.05 9.25
N LEU A 36 -4.49 -9.22 8.73
CA LEU A 36 -5.45 -8.50 9.56
C LEU A 36 -6.34 -9.44 10.38
N ASN A 37 -6.69 -10.60 9.82
CA ASN A 37 -7.50 -11.59 10.53
C ASN A 37 -6.78 -12.29 11.69
N THR A 38 -5.47 -12.09 11.85
CA THR A 38 -4.69 -12.55 13.01
C THR A 38 -4.52 -11.49 14.10
N VAL A 39 -4.89 -10.25 13.83
CA VAL A 39 -4.74 -9.14 14.77
C VAL A 39 -5.96 -9.09 15.69
N ASP A 40 -5.73 -9.04 16.99
CA ASP A 40 -6.82 -9.02 17.98
C ASP A 40 -7.77 -7.84 17.74
N GLY A 41 -9.07 -8.12 17.91
CA GLY A 41 -10.16 -7.18 17.64
C GLY A 41 -10.50 -6.94 16.17
N TYR A 42 -9.69 -7.42 15.20
CA TYR A 42 -10.01 -7.33 13.78
C TYR A 42 -10.65 -8.63 13.27
N SER A 43 -11.53 -8.48 12.27
CA SER A 43 -12.05 -9.61 11.50
C SER A 43 -12.29 -9.22 10.04
N VAL A 44 -12.23 -10.19 9.15
CA VAL A 44 -12.42 -9.97 7.70
C VAL A 44 -13.55 -10.83 7.16
N LYS A 45 -14.47 -10.21 6.40
CA LYS A 45 -15.52 -10.91 5.64
C LYS A 45 -15.44 -10.53 4.18
N GLY A 46 -14.88 -11.41 3.36
CA GLY A 46 -14.63 -11.14 1.95
C GLY A 46 -13.63 -10.01 1.80
N HIS A 47 -14.08 -8.83 1.37
CA HIS A 47 -13.25 -7.65 1.18
C HIS A 47 -13.49 -6.54 2.23
N ILE A 48 -14.36 -6.82 3.20
CA ILE A 48 -14.76 -5.87 4.25
C ILE A 48 -14.00 -6.22 5.53
N ILE A 49 -13.43 -5.19 6.17
CA ILE A 49 -12.62 -5.31 7.37
C ILE A 49 -13.36 -4.64 8.53
N PHE A 50 -13.46 -5.36 9.63
CA PHE A 50 -14.12 -4.94 10.85
C PHE A 50 -13.10 -4.78 11.98
N TYR A 51 -13.33 -3.81 12.86
CA TYR A 51 -12.69 -3.72 14.16
C TYR A 51 -13.80 -3.66 15.22
N ARG A 52 -13.82 -4.64 16.14
CA ARG A 52 -14.89 -4.79 17.15
C ARG A 52 -16.28 -4.71 16.51
N GLU A 53 -16.50 -5.52 15.48
CA GLU A 53 -17.76 -5.63 14.71
C GLU A 53 -18.18 -4.39 13.89
N LYS A 54 -17.44 -3.28 13.98
CA LYS A 54 -17.68 -2.10 13.16
C LYS A 54 -16.85 -2.15 11.89
N GLU A 55 -17.49 -1.90 10.75
CA GLU A 55 -16.79 -1.76 9.48
C GLU A 55 -15.84 -0.55 9.54
N VAL A 56 -14.55 -0.80 9.30
CA VAL A 56 -13.50 0.24 9.36
C VAL A 56 -12.77 0.44 8.04
N ALA A 57 -12.70 -0.60 7.21
CA ALA A 57 -12.01 -0.53 5.92
C ALA A 57 -12.54 -1.53 4.90
N ARG A 58 -12.20 -1.32 3.64
CA ARG A 58 -12.45 -2.22 2.52
C ARG A 58 -11.21 -2.41 1.68
N SER A 59 -11.00 -3.61 1.16
CA SER A 59 -9.82 -3.99 0.39
C SER A 59 -10.18 -4.25 -1.07
N TYR A 60 -9.39 -3.75 -2.00
CA TYR A 60 -9.68 -3.84 -3.43
C TYR A 60 -8.44 -4.18 -4.24
N LYS A 61 -8.32 -5.46 -4.64
CA LYS A 61 -7.23 -5.93 -5.52
C LYS A 61 -7.57 -5.72 -6.99
N LYS A 62 -6.60 -5.22 -7.77
CA LYS A 62 -6.68 -5.13 -9.24
C LYS A 62 -8.01 -4.50 -9.72
N TYR A 63 -8.85 -5.27 -10.41
CA TYR A 63 -10.14 -4.83 -10.93
C TYR A 63 -11.19 -4.56 -9.84
N GLY A 64 -10.98 -4.98 -8.60
CA GLY A 64 -11.84 -4.67 -7.46
C GLY A 64 -12.00 -3.16 -7.26
N LEU A 65 -10.93 -2.38 -7.44
CA LEU A 65 -10.98 -0.93 -7.30
C LEU A 65 -11.89 -0.30 -8.36
N TYR A 66 -11.85 -0.82 -9.58
CA TYR A 66 -12.70 -0.33 -10.68
C TYR A 66 -14.17 -0.72 -10.52
N ARG A 67 -14.46 -1.88 -9.91
CA ARG A 67 -15.83 -2.22 -9.51
C ARG A 67 -16.36 -1.27 -8.44
N PHE A 68 -15.52 -0.90 -7.47
CA PHE A 68 -15.84 0.12 -6.48
C PHE A 68 -16.14 1.48 -7.13
N LEU A 69 -15.25 1.97 -8.00
CA LEU A 69 -15.46 3.22 -8.74
C LEU A 69 -16.77 3.20 -9.54
N SER A 70 -17.02 2.12 -10.29
CA SER A 70 -18.26 1.95 -11.05
C SER A 70 -19.50 1.96 -10.14
N SER A 71 -19.44 1.28 -8.99
CA SER A 71 -20.53 1.29 -8.00
C SER A 71 -20.81 2.66 -7.39
N LYS A 72 -19.86 3.61 -7.52
CA LYS A 72 -20.00 5.02 -7.11
C LYS A 72 -20.30 5.96 -8.29
N GLY A 73 -20.57 5.42 -9.48
CA GLY A 73 -20.85 6.22 -10.67
C GLY A 73 -19.62 6.89 -11.30
N VAL A 74 -18.41 6.47 -10.93
CA VAL A 74 -17.16 7.04 -11.46
C VAL A 74 -16.71 6.27 -12.69
N ASP A 75 -16.78 6.93 -13.84
CA ASP A 75 -16.15 6.47 -15.08
C ASP A 75 -14.66 6.84 -15.09
N TRP A 76 -13.81 5.86 -14.82
CA TRP A 76 -12.36 6.04 -14.74
C TRP A 76 -11.74 6.57 -16.05
N THR A 77 -12.36 6.32 -17.21
CA THR A 77 -11.82 6.70 -18.52
C THR A 77 -11.75 8.22 -18.70
N LYS A 78 -12.54 8.97 -17.92
CA LYS A 78 -12.55 10.44 -17.90
C LYS A 78 -11.34 11.05 -17.19
N TYR A 79 -10.62 10.26 -16.38
CA TYR A 79 -9.56 10.77 -15.49
C TYR A 79 -8.17 10.27 -15.87
N ILE A 80 -8.06 9.05 -16.38
CA ILE A 80 -6.79 8.44 -16.79
C ILE A 80 -6.96 7.63 -18.08
N SER A 81 -5.87 7.54 -18.85
CA SER A 81 -5.85 6.86 -20.16
C SER A 81 -5.58 5.34 -20.09
N LYS A 82 -5.14 4.82 -18.93
CA LYS A 82 -4.83 3.40 -18.73
C LYS A 82 -5.11 2.97 -17.30
N LYS A 83 -5.73 1.80 -17.13
CA LYS A 83 -5.97 1.24 -15.79
C LYS A 83 -4.66 0.96 -15.06
N LEU A 84 -4.62 1.36 -13.79
CA LEU A 84 -3.60 1.02 -12.82
C LEU A 84 -4.19 -0.05 -11.91
N LEU A 85 -3.63 -1.25 -11.96
CA LEU A 85 -4.11 -2.38 -11.16
C LEU A 85 -3.21 -2.49 -9.92
N PRO A 86 -3.65 -2.03 -8.74
CA PRO A 86 -2.84 -2.14 -7.54
C PRO A 86 -2.77 -3.59 -7.09
N ASP A 87 -1.68 -3.95 -6.41
CA ASP A 87 -1.61 -5.22 -5.69
C ASP A 87 -2.71 -5.24 -4.62
N GLU A 88 -2.87 -4.11 -3.92
CA GLU A 88 -3.96 -3.88 -2.98
C GLU A 88 -4.34 -2.39 -2.90
N ALA A 89 -5.63 -2.10 -2.75
CA ALA A 89 -6.12 -0.76 -2.44
C ALA A 89 -7.01 -0.84 -1.20
N LEU A 90 -6.49 -0.37 -0.07
CA LEU A 90 -7.14 -0.41 1.23
C LEU A 90 -7.83 0.94 1.50
N TYR A 91 -9.15 0.97 1.38
CA TYR A 91 -9.96 2.14 1.69
C TYR A 91 -10.31 2.16 3.17
N VAL A 92 -9.70 3.07 3.94
CA VAL A 92 -9.97 3.28 5.36
C VAL A 92 -11.06 4.32 5.50
N ILE A 93 -12.25 3.86 5.90
CA ILE A 93 -13.49 4.64 5.85
C ILE A 93 -13.45 5.82 6.81
N ILE A 94 -12.94 5.60 8.02
CA ILE A 94 -12.93 6.65 9.06
C ILE A 94 -12.02 7.83 8.71
N ASN A 95 -10.98 7.59 7.91
CA ASN A 95 -10.05 8.62 7.44
C ASN A 95 -10.40 9.12 6.04
N ASN A 96 -11.41 8.53 5.38
CA ASN A 96 -11.75 8.80 3.99
C ASN A 96 -10.51 8.76 3.06
N THR A 97 -9.62 7.79 3.29
CA THR A 97 -8.31 7.68 2.63
C THR A 97 -8.15 6.31 1.99
N LEU A 98 -7.77 6.28 0.71
CA LEU A 98 -7.39 5.09 -0.04
C LEU A 98 -5.87 4.91 0.00
N PHE A 99 -5.41 3.84 0.64
CA PHE A 99 -4.02 3.43 0.63
C PHE A 99 -3.78 2.47 -0.53
N ILE A 100 -3.04 2.91 -1.54
CA ILE A 100 -2.54 2.06 -2.61
C ILE A 100 -1.28 1.38 -2.11
N ILE A 101 -1.30 0.05 -2.01
CA ILE A 101 -0.19 -0.74 -1.53
C ILE A 101 0.36 -1.53 -2.71
N GLU A 102 1.64 -1.36 -2.99
CA GLU A 102 2.35 -2.14 -3.99
C GLU A 102 3.50 -2.91 -3.38
N MET A 103 3.51 -4.21 -3.67
CA MET A 103 4.53 -5.11 -3.17
C MET A 103 5.62 -5.24 -4.22
N LYS A 104 6.88 -5.19 -3.81
CA LYS A 104 8.04 -5.37 -4.68
C LYS A 104 8.97 -6.37 -4.03
N PHE A 105 9.19 -7.47 -4.74
CA PHE A 105 10.09 -8.53 -4.36
C PHE A 105 11.15 -8.67 -5.44
N GLN A 106 12.42 -8.67 -5.03
CA GLN A 106 13.55 -8.83 -5.93
C GLN A 106 14.57 -9.80 -5.33
N MET A 107 15.23 -10.58 -6.19
CA MET A 107 16.25 -11.57 -5.80
C MET A 107 17.52 -11.53 -6.65
N VAL A 108 17.46 -10.91 -7.83
CA VAL A 108 18.58 -10.71 -8.75
C VAL A 108 18.48 -9.30 -9.34
N GLU A 109 19.56 -8.77 -9.91
CA GLU A 109 19.50 -7.48 -10.60
C GLU A 109 18.52 -7.55 -11.79
N GLY A 110 17.73 -6.50 -12.00
CA GLY A 110 16.79 -6.45 -13.11
C GLY A 110 15.82 -5.27 -13.09
N SER A 111 14.96 -5.19 -14.11
CA SER A 111 14.07 -4.06 -14.43
C SER A 111 13.02 -3.65 -13.37
N VAL A 112 13.02 -4.25 -12.17
CA VAL A 112 12.16 -3.81 -11.06
C VAL A 112 12.73 -2.53 -10.43
N ASP A 113 14.04 -2.37 -10.51
CA ASP A 113 14.79 -1.32 -9.82
C ASP A 113 14.42 0.08 -10.34
N GLU A 114 14.26 0.23 -11.65
CA GLU A 114 13.82 1.49 -12.29
C GLU A 114 12.37 1.87 -11.94
N LYS A 115 11.53 0.89 -11.57
CA LYS A 115 10.07 1.10 -11.44
C LYS A 115 9.67 1.78 -10.13
N LEU A 116 10.52 1.76 -9.10
CA LEU A 116 10.23 2.41 -7.81
C LEU A 116 10.05 3.92 -7.95
N GLN A 117 10.75 4.54 -8.89
CA GLN A 117 10.71 5.98 -9.15
C GLN A 117 9.37 6.43 -9.77
N THR A 118 8.56 5.49 -10.27
CA THR A 118 7.25 5.82 -10.89
C THR A 118 6.13 6.06 -9.87
N CYS A 119 6.41 5.93 -8.56
CA CYS A 119 5.41 6.04 -7.50
C CYS A 119 4.64 7.37 -7.51
N ASP A 120 5.32 8.51 -7.66
CA ASP A 120 4.68 9.83 -7.67
C ASP A 120 3.68 9.96 -8.83
N PHE A 121 4.09 9.56 -10.03
CA PHE A 121 3.21 9.58 -11.20
C PHE A 121 1.96 8.71 -10.97
N LYS A 122 2.13 7.50 -10.45
CA LYS A 122 1.00 6.61 -10.10
C LYS A 122 0.12 7.22 -9.01
N LYS A 123 0.69 7.78 -7.94
CA LYS A 123 -0.04 8.45 -6.84
C LYS A 123 -0.91 9.58 -7.39
N LYS A 124 -0.36 10.43 -8.26
CA LYS A 124 -1.10 11.50 -8.96
C LYS A 124 -2.27 10.96 -9.79
N GLN A 125 -2.10 9.83 -10.48
CA GLN A 125 -3.18 9.20 -11.24
C GLN A 125 -4.29 8.65 -10.34
N TYR A 126 -3.95 8.00 -9.22
CA TYR A 126 -4.94 7.55 -8.24
C TYR A 126 -5.67 8.74 -7.58
N LYS A 127 -4.96 9.84 -7.27
CA LYS A 127 -5.59 11.09 -6.80
C LYS A 127 -6.64 11.61 -7.79
N LYS A 128 -6.33 11.64 -9.09
CA LYS A 128 -7.31 12.00 -10.13
C LYS A 128 -8.55 11.10 -10.13
N LEU A 129 -8.37 9.78 -9.95
CA LEU A 129 -9.48 8.83 -9.88
C LEU A 129 -10.37 9.01 -8.66
N MET A 130 -9.78 9.37 -7.52
CA MET A 130 -10.47 9.47 -6.22
C MET A 130 -11.06 10.86 -5.94
N ALA A 131 -10.58 11.90 -6.63
CA ALA A 131 -11.05 13.28 -6.47
C ALA A 131 -12.58 13.46 -6.56
N PRO A 132 -13.32 12.81 -7.49
CA PRO A 132 -14.79 12.94 -7.58
C PRO A 132 -15.53 12.38 -6.36
N LEU A 133 -14.87 11.49 -5.60
CA LEU A 133 -15.39 10.88 -4.39
C LEU A 133 -14.93 11.62 -3.13
N ASN A 134 -14.14 12.69 -3.29
CA ASN A 134 -13.47 13.39 -2.19
C ASN A 134 -12.64 12.44 -1.31
N ILE A 135 -12.04 11.39 -1.89
CA ILE A 135 -11.23 10.40 -1.16
C ILE A 135 -9.75 10.79 -1.29
N GLU A 136 -9.05 10.87 -0.16
CA GLU A 136 -7.60 11.09 -0.13
C GLU A 136 -6.84 9.85 -0.58
N VAL A 137 -5.60 10.03 -1.08
CA VAL A 137 -4.79 8.91 -1.59
C VAL A 137 -3.39 8.93 -1.03
N GLU A 138 -3.03 7.81 -0.42
CA GLU A 138 -1.66 7.48 -0.03
C GLU A 138 -1.12 6.32 -0.87
N TYR A 139 0.19 6.33 -1.11
CA TYR A 139 0.87 5.31 -1.93
C TYR A 139 2.01 4.70 -1.11
N ILE A 140 1.95 3.40 -0.89
CA ILE A 140 2.84 2.66 0.00
C ILE A 140 3.53 1.55 -0.79
N TYR A 141 4.84 1.47 -0.66
CA TYR A 141 5.58 0.26 -1.03
C TYR A 141 5.77 -0.67 0.16
N ILE A 142 5.60 -1.96 -0.10
CA ILE A 142 6.10 -3.06 0.72
C ILE A 142 7.28 -3.67 -0.05
N LEU A 143 8.49 -3.49 0.47
CA LEU A 143 9.73 -3.92 -0.16
C LEU A 143 10.35 -5.09 0.61
N ASN A 144 10.91 -6.07 -0.10
CA ASN A 144 11.70 -7.12 0.53
C ASN A 144 13.15 -6.66 0.83
N GLU A 145 13.88 -7.48 1.58
CA GLU A 145 15.24 -7.20 2.06
C GLU A 145 16.25 -6.82 0.97
N TRP A 146 16.02 -7.24 -0.28
CA TRP A 146 16.86 -6.88 -1.42
C TRP A 146 17.04 -5.36 -1.57
N PHE A 147 15.97 -4.59 -1.33
CA PHE A 147 15.98 -3.13 -1.49
C PHE A 147 16.72 -2.40 -0.36
N ARG A 148 17.25 -3.12 0.65
CA ARG A 148 18.11 -2.53 1.69
C ARG A 148 19.54 -2.30 1.24
N LYS A 149 19.93 -2.81 0.08
CA LYS A 149 21.29 -2.61 -0.44
C LYS A 149 21.58 -1.10 -0.58
N PRO A 150 22.80 -0.62 -0.24
CA PRO A 150 23.14 0.80 -0.27
C PRO A 150 22.84 1.50 -1.60
N GLN A 151 22.94 0.78 -2.72
CA GLN A 151 22.65 1.29 -4.06
C GLN A 151 21.22 1.82 -4.27
N TYR A 152 20.26 1.42 -3.42
CA TYR A 152 18.88 1.91 -3.52
C TYR A 152 18.62 3.20 -2.72
N LYS A 153 19.60 3.70 -1.94
CA LYS A 153 19.43 4.83 -1.05
C LYS A 153 18.76 6.03 -1.74
N ASP A 154 19.28 6.46 -2.88
CA ASP A 154 18.74 7.64 -3.58
C ASP A 154 17.32 7.43 -4.10
N THR A 155 17.02 6.21 -4.56
CA THR A 155 15.66 5.86 -4.99
C THR A 155 14.69 5.81 -3.81
N LEU A 156 15.11 5.28 -2.66
CA LEU A 156 14.29 5.25 -1.45
C LEU A 156 14.09 6.65 -0.86
N ASP A 157 15.13 7.48 -0.83
CA ASP A 157 15.04 8.88 -0.40
C ASP A 157 14.08 9.66 -1.30
N TYR A 158 14.15 9.45 -2.62
CA TYR A 158 13.18 10.03 -3.56
C TYR A 158 11.76 9.57 -3.26
N VAL A 159 11.52 8.26 -3.11
CA VAL A 159 10.20 7.70 -2.77
C VAL A 159 9.65 8.30 -1.48
N ILE A 160 10.50 8.53 -0.47
CA ILE A 160 10.10 9.19 0.78
C ILE A 160 9.78 10.68 0.54
N SER A 161 10.53 11.36 -0.31
CA SER A 161 10.34 12.80 -0.57
C SER A 161 9.04 13.12 -1.30
N VAL A 162 8.53 12.19 -2.11
CA VAL A 162 7.28 12.31 -2.88
C VAL A 162 6.10 11.56 -2.26
N GLY A 163 6.37 10.84 -1.16
CA GLY A 163 5.43 10.05 -0.39
C GLY A 163 4.70 10.90 0.62
#